data_AF-A0A0S8CSB0-F1
#
_entry.id   AF-A0A0S8CSB0-F1
#
_cell.length_a   1.000
_cell.length_b   1.000
_cell.length_c   1.000
_cell.angle_alpha   90.00
_cell.angle_beta   90.00
_cell.angle_gamma   90.00
#
_symmetry.space_group_name_H-M   'P 1'
#
loop_
_entity.id
_entity.type
_entity.pdbx_description
1 polymer ?
#
loop_
_entity_poly.entity_id
_entity_poly.type
_entity_poly.pdbx_seq_one_letter_code
_entity_poly.pdbx_strand_id
1 'polypeptide(L)'
;MGSVQTPGGEIPQISSFLGWADRLGSIKVRWGIGRMRYTIEPGLYALGSPCDDSPVLVTANYKMSFDRLRQALPGLHAWLLVLDTQGINVWCAAGKGTFGTTELVNRIESSGLGRVVSHRNLILPQLSGPGIAAHEVKKLSGFKVIYGPVRATDLPAFVEAGLNATPEMRLKTFTTWERVVLIPVELVEALKAIVIIIPVMLIVSGFLGPGGFWENILSYGLFSIPALLAAIMAGAVLTPLLLPWLPGRAFSFKGLVIGLLAAAVLMASRWGTLGSWEARLETLAWCLLVLAATAYLAMNFTGATTYTSLSGVKKEMRWALPLEIGAGFVGLALWVSALIMA
;
A
#
# COMPACT_ATOMS: atom_id res chain seq x y z
N MET A 1 15.08 3.39 27.35
CA MET A 1 13.81 3.38 28.10
C MET A 1 13.78 2.12 28.93
N GLY A 2 13.17 2.18 30.11
CA GLY A 2 13.13 1.06 31.04
C GLY A 2 11.86 0.24 30.87
N SER A 3 11.38 -0.26 32.00
CA SER A 3 10.16 -1.04 32.12
C SER A 3 9.30 -0.49 33.25
N VAL A 4 8.00 -0.78 33.19
CA VAL A 4 7.05 -0.51 34.27
C VAL A 4 6.71 -1.83 34.93
N GLN A 5 6.89 -1.89 36.25
CA GLN A 5 6.49 -3.05 37.04
C GLN A 5 4.98 -3.02 37.24
N THR A 6 4.31 -4.12 36.91
CA THR A 6 2.86 -4.26 37.08
C THR A 6 2.53 -5.61 37.73
N PRO A 7 1.30 -5.79 38.25
CA PRO A 7 0.84 -7.12 38.70
C PRO A 7 0.85 -8.19 37.59
N GLY A 8 0.90 -7.77 36.32
CA GLY A 8 1.03 -8.65 35.16
C GLY A 8 2.48 -8.98 34.77
N GLY A 9 3.48 -8.41 35.45
CA GLY A 9 4.90 -8.55 35.15
C GLY A 9 5.54 -7.25 34.68
N GLU A 10 6.78 -7.38 34.20
CA GLU A 10 7.58 -6.26 33.69
C GLU A 10 7.16 -5.91 32.26
N ILE A 11 6.68 -4.67 32.07
CA ILE A 11 6.17 -4.19 30.78
C ILE A 11 7.14 -3.17 30.17
N PRO A 12 7.57 -3.33 28.90
CA PRO A 12 8.46 -2.37 28.25
C PRO A 12 7.85 -0.96 28.16
N GLN A 13 8.62 0.05 28.56
CA GLN A 13 8.21 1.45 28.47
C GLN A 13 8.68 2.08 27.14
N ILE A 14 7.79 2.83 26.51
CA ILE A 14 8.02 3.52 25.23
C ILE A 14 7.68 5.01 25.32
N SER A 15 8.20 5.76 24.36
CA SER A 15 8.04 7.21 24.22
C SER A 15 7.16 7.51 23.00
N SER A 16 6.41 8.59 23.08
CA SER A 16 5.70 9.16 21.93
C SER A 16 6.66 9.77 20.90
N PHE A 17 7.88 10.15 21.30
CA PHE A 17 8.85 10.74 20.39
C PHE A 17 9.52 9.69 19.49
N LEU A 18 9.49 9.96 18.17
CA LEU A 18 10.18 9.13 17.18
C LEU A 18 11.65 9.54 17.08
N GLY A 19 12.54 8.60 17.38
CA GLY A 19 13.98 8.76 17.19
C GLY A 19 14.36 8.72 15.70
N TRP A 20 15.64 8.96 15.41
CA TRP A 20 16.09 9.01 14.02
C TRP A 20 15.96 7.67 13.30
N ALA A 21 16.26 6.56 14.01
CA ALA A 21 16.08 5.20 13.49
C ALA A 21 14.62 4.90 13.09
N ASP A 22 13.63 5.40 13.83
CA ASP A 22 12.21 5.21 13.54
C ASP A 22 11.78 5.95 12.27
N ARG A 23 12.27 7.18 12.10
CA ARG A 23 12.00 8.01 10.93
C ARG A 23 12.67 7.43 9.68
N LEU A 24 13.94 7.05 9.78
CA LEU A 24 14.66 6.37 8.70
C LEU A 24 14.02 5.03 8.34
N GLY A 25 13.61 4.23 9.33
CA GLY A 25 12.88 2.99 9.10
C GLY A 25 11.57 3.22 8.35
N SER A 26 10.80 4.22 8.79
CA SER A 26 9.56 4.62 8.10
C SER A 26 9.80 5.05 6.65
N ILE A 27 10.88 5.77 6.36
CA ILE A 27 11.26 6.15 4.99
C ILE A 27 11.62 4.88 4.21
N LYS A 28 12.56 4.06 4.70
CA LYS A 28 13.02 2.83 4.03
C LYS A 28 11.86 1.94 3.57
N VAL A 29 10.87 1.69 4.42
CA VAL A 29 9.74 0.83 4.07
C VAL A 29 8.74 1.45 3.09
N ARG A 30 8.68 2.80 3.01
CA ARG A 30 7.96 3.49 1.94
C ARG A 30 8.67 3.34 0.59
N TRP A 31 9.98 3.16 0.59
CA TRP A 31 10.78 2.84 -0.59
C TRP A 31 10.98 1.33 -0.77
N GLY A 32 10.14 0.49 -0.13
CA GLY A 32 10.18 -0.97 -0.29
C GLY A 32 11.38 -1.68 0.34
N ILE A 33 12.24 -0.98 1.08
CA ILE A 33 13.43 -1.54 1.74
C ILE A 33 13.03 -2.14 3.09
N GLY A 34 13.17 -3.45 3.26
CA GLY A 34 12.89 -4.15 4.52
C GLY A 34 11.41 -4.16 4.93
N ARG A 35 10.49 -3.76 4.05
CA ARG A 35 9.06 -3.57 4.33
C ARG A 35 8.41 -4.80 4.95
N MET A 36 8.70 -5.99 4.42
CA MET A 36 8.10 -7.27 4.85
C MET A 36 8.59 -7.75 6.23
N ARG A 37 9.61 -7.11 6.81
CA ARG A 37 10.20 -7.47 8.10
C ARG A 37 10.19 -6.31 9.10
N TYR A 38 9.46 -5.23 8.80
CA TYR A 38 9.44 -4.02 9.63
C TYR A 38 8.39 -4.14 10.74
N THR A 39 8.74 -4.89 11.78
CA THR A 39 7.84 -5.27 12.87
C THR A 39 8.37 -4.83 14.23
N ILE A 40 7.48 -4.86 15.22
CA ILE A 40 7.78 -4.81 16.65
C ILE A 40 7.24 -6.10 17.29
N GLU A 41 7.75 -6.52 18.44
CA GLU A 41 7.24 -7.72 19.12
C GLU A 41 5.78 -7.50 19.56
N PRO A 42 4.86 -8.43 19.28
CA PRO A 42 3.50 -8.40 19.82
C PRO A 42 3.51 -8.48 21.34
N GLY A 43 2.64 -7.73 22.00
CA GLY A 43 2.65 -7.66 23.46
C GLY A 43 2.05 -6.36 24.00
N LEU A 44 2.20 -6.16 25.29
CA LEU A 44 1.75 -4.96 26.00
C LEU A 44 2.92 -4.01 26.19
N TYR A 45 2.70 -2.71 25.96
CA TYR A 45 3.70 -1.66 26.11
C TYR A 45 3.13 -0.50 26.92
N ALA A 46 3.97 0.13 27.75
CA ALA A 46 3.62 1.32 28.51
C ALA A 46 4.03 2.58 27.75
N LEU A 47 3.08 3.41 27.31
CA LEU A 47 3.37 4.72 26.74
C LEU A 47 3.44 5.76 27.87
N GLY A 48 4.63 6.33 28.10
CA GLY A 48 4.86 7.20 29.25
C GLY A 48 4.71 6.44 30.57
N SER A 49 3.96 6.96 31.52
CA SER A 49 3.78 6.38 32.86
C SER A 49 2.31 6.06 33.13
N PRO A 50 1.72 5.04 32.45
CA PRO A 50 0.33 4.67 32.67
C PRO A 50 0.10 4.04 34.05
N CYS A 51 -1.09 4.28 34.59
CA CYS A 51 -1.64 3.63 35.78
C CYS A 51 -2.76 2.65 35.41
N ASP A 52 -3.42 2.06 36.40
CA ASP A 52 -4.41 0.98 36.21
C ASP A 52 -5.74 1.45 35.60
N ASP A 53 -6.06 2.74 35.69
CA ASP A 53 -7.21 3.39 35.04
C ASP A 53 -6.88 3.99 33.65
N SER A 54 -5.62 3.94 33.23
CA SER A 54 -5.16 4.50 31.95
C SER A 54 -5.73 3.75 30.75
N PRO A 55 -6.03 4.44 29.63
CA PRO A 55 -6.68 3.82 28.47
C PRO A 55 -5.81 2.74 27.82
N VAL A 56 -6.47 1.69 27.32
CA VAL A 56 -5.84 0.64 26.53
C VAL A 56 -6.13 0.86 25.04
N LEU A 57 -5.08 1.11 24.26
CA LEU A 57 -5.15 1.33 22.82
C LEU A 57 -4.60 0.10 22.09
N VAL A 58 -5.36 -0.43 21.13
CA VAL A 58 -4.96 -1.64 20.38
C VAL A 58 -4.36 -1.25 19.03
N THR A 59 -3.27 -1.91 18.64
CA THR A 59 -2.62 -1.68 17.32
C THR A 59 -2.01 -2.95 16.75
N ALA A 60 -1.49 -2.84 15.52
CA ALA A 60 -0.82 -3.91 14.78
C ALA A 60 0.69 -3.92 15.05
N ASN A 61 1.33 -5.10 14.96
CA ASN A 61 2.78 -5.24 15.09
C ASN A 61 3.59 -4.74 13.88
N TYR A 62 2.93 -4.22 12.84
CA TYR A 62 3.62 -3.44 11.81
C TYR A 62 4.18 -2.17 12.43
N LYS A 63 5.52 -2.03 12.47
CA LYS A 63 6.19 -0.99 13.25
C LYS A 63 5.78 0.43 12.84
N MET A 64 5.41 0.67 11.57
CA MET A 64 4.89 1.98 11.17
C MET A 64 3.50 2.27 11.76
N SER A 65 2.62 1.27 11.89
CA SER A 65 1.32 1.45 12.56
C SER A 65 1.52 1.77 14.04
N PHE A 66 2.42 1.06 14.70
CA PHE A 66 2.82 1.33 16.08
C PHE A 66 3.44 2.73 16.25
N ASP A 67 4.41 3.10 15.41
CA ASP A 67 5.08 4.40 15.46
C ASP A 67 4.11 5.56 15.25
N ARG A 68 3.14 5.41 14.32
CA ARG A 68 2.13 6.46 14.08
C ARG A 68 1.14 6.60 15.23
N LEU A 69 0.84 5.50 15.94
CA LEU A 69 0.02 5.57 17.14
C LEU A 69 0.74 6.32 18.26
N ARG A 70 1.94 5.90 18.66
CA ARG A 70 2.67 6.57 19.76
C ARG A 70 3.02 8.02 19.43
N GLN A 71 3.37 8.32 18.17
CA GLN A 71 3.68 9.69 17.72
C GLN A 71 2.49 10.65 17.89
N ALA A 72 1.26 10.14 17.77
CA ALA A 72 0.05 10.94 17.89
C ALA A 72 -0.35 11.27 19.34
N LEU A 73 0.39 10.75 20.33
CA LEU A 73 -0.01 10.75 21.74
C LEU A 73 1.04 11.41 22.65
N PRO A 74 1.58 12.61 22.32
CA PRO A 74 2.45 13.32 23.25
C PRO A 74 1.66 13.70 24.52
N GLY A 75 2.23 13.43 25.70
CA GLY A 75 1.61 13.75 26.98
C GLY A 75 0.52 12.78 27.46
N LEU A 76 0.06 11.85 26.62
CA LEU A 76 -0.89 10.82 27.05
C LEU A 76 -0.14 9.63 27.66
N HIS A 77 -0.63 9.14 28.80
CA HIS A 77 -0.19 7.89 29.40
C HIS A 77 -1.19 6.79 29.08
N ALA A 78 -0.74 5.74 28.41
CA ALA A 78 -1.63 4.70 27.89
C ALA A 78 -0.95 3.34 27.82
N TRP A 79 -1.75 2.29 27.88
CA TRP A 79 -1.33 0.93 27.58
C TRP A 79 -1.51 0.65 26.09
N LEU A 80 -0.47 0.24 25.38
CA LEU A 80 -0.57 -0.16 23.97
C LEU A 80 -0.55 -1.69 23.86
N LEU A 81 -1.68 -2.28 23.46
CA LEU A 81 -1.79 -3.70 23.17
C LEU A 81 -1.51 -3.95 21.69
N VAL A 82 -0.36 -4.53 21.39
CA VAL A 82 0.12 -4.80 20.03
C VAL A 82 -0.23 -6.24 19.64
N LEU A 83 -1.09 -6.39 18.64
CA LEU A 83 -1.49 -7.69 18.09
C LEU A 83 -0.48 -8.21 17.08
N ASP A 84 -0.33 -9.54 16.98
CA ASP A 84 0.45 -10.14 15.91
C ASP A 84 -0.32 -10.13 14.60
N THR A 85 0.04 -9.19 13.73
CA THR A 85 -0.55 -9.07 12.39
C THR A 85 0.40 -9.52 11.29
N GLN A 86 1.47 -10.25 11.63
CA GLN A 86 2.51 -10.67 10.70
C GLN A 86 3.15 -9.49 9.94
N GLY A 87 3.29 -8.34 10.61
CA GLY A 87 3.86 -7.13 10.02
C GLY A 87 2.95 -6.44 9.00
N ILE A 88 1.64 -6.69 9.05
CA ILE A 88 0.64 -6.02 8.21
C ILE A 88 -0.04 -4.90 9.00
N ASN A 89 -0.27 -3.75 8.36
CA ASN A 89 -0.98 -2.63 9.00
C ASN A 89 -2.41 -3.02 9.46
N VAL A 90 -2.99 -2.24 10.37
CA VAL A 90 -4.32 -2.50 10.97
C VAL A 90 -5.40 -2.82 9.94
N TRP A 91 -5.59 -1.97 8.93
CA TRP A 91 -6.72 -2.09 8.01
C TRP A 91 -6.59 -3.32 7.10
N CYS A 92 -5.40 -3.52 6.52
CA CYS A 92 -5.13 -4.69 5.69
C CYS A 92 -5.17 -5.99 6.51
N ALA A 93 -4.68 -5.97 7.75
CA ALA A 93 -4.68 -7.12 8.64
C ALA A 93 -6.10 -7.48 9.10
N ALA A 94 -6.96 -6.49 9.34
CA ALA A 94 -8.37 -6.73 9.66
C ALA A 94 -9.11 -7.37 8.49
N GLY A 95 -8.88 -6.89 7.27
CA GLY A 95 -9.46 -7.49 6.06
C GLY A 95 -8.95 -8.90 5.77
N LYS A 96 -7.73 -9.24 6.19
CA LYS A 96 -7.14 -10.59 6.08
C LYS A 96 -7.47 -11.52 7.25
N GLY A 97 -7.95 -10.98 8.37
CA GLY A 97 -8.28 -11.71 9.59
C GLY A 97 -7.13 -11.87 10.60
N THR A 98 -5.91 -11.39 10.33
CA THR A 98 -4.80 -11.46 11.30
C THR A 98 -4.95 -10.42 12.42
N PHE A 99 -5.53 -9.25 12.13
CA PHE A 99 -6.09 -8.39 13.17
C PHE A 99 -7.52 -8.87 13.46
N GLY A 100 -7.62 -9.99 14.18
CA GLY A 100 -8.85 -10.75 14.36
C GLY A 100 -9.30 -10.91 15.81
N THR A 101 -10.57 -11.27 16.02
CA THR A 101 -11.15 -11.52 17.36
C THR A 101 -10.30 -12.49 18.18
N THR A 102 -9.88 -13.60 17.58
CA THR A 102 -9.10 -14.65 18.24
C THR A 102 -7.73 -14.12 18.69
N GLU A 103 -7.00 -13.43 17.82
CA GLU A 103 -5.70 -12.84 18.19
C GLU A 103 -5.87 -11.81 19.30
N LEU A 104 -6.90 -10.96 19.23
CA LEU A 104 -7.16 -9.97 20.28
C LEU A 104 -7.41 -10.63 21.63
N VAL A 105 -8.27 -11.65 21.71
CA VAL A 105 -8.56 -12.38 22.95
C VAL A 105 -7.30 -13.06 23.49
N ASN A 106 -6.58 -13.78 22.63
CA ASN A 106 -5.31 -14.44 23.01
C ASN A 106 -4.29 -13.42 23.53
N ARG A 107 -4.23 -12.23 22.92
CA ARG A 107 -3.28 -11.18 23.33
C ARG A 107 -3.66 -10.53 24.65
N ILE A 108 -4.95 -10.38 24.95
CA ILE A 108 -5.45 -9.92 26.26
C ILE A 108 -5.03 -10.90 27.35
N GLU A 109 -5.21 -12.20 27.12
CA GLU A 109 -4.88 -13.25 28.10
C GLU A 109 -3.37 -13.40 28.31
N SER A 110 -2.61 -13.56 27.22
CA SER A 110 -1.15 -13.78 27.29
C SER A 110 -0.38 -12.57 27.84
N SER A 111 -0.90 -11.35 27.68
CA SER A 111 -0.30 -10.15 28.28
C SER A 111 -0.70 -9.92 29.73
N GLY A 112 -1.63 -10.71 30.27
CA GLY A 112 -2.15 -10.49 31.63
C GLY A 112 -2.89 -9.18 31.81
N LEU A 113 -3.40 -8.56 30.72
CA LEU A 113 -3.98 -7.21 30.73
C LEU A 113 -5.06 -7.03 31.80
N GLY A 114 -5.86 -8.06 32.08
CA GLY A 114 -6.89 -8.02 33.11
C GLY A 114 -6.38 -7.79 34.55
N ARG A 115 -5.08 -8.00 34.80
CA ARG A 115 -4.40 -7.71 36.08
C ARG A 115 -3.69 -6.36 36.08
N VAL A 116 -3.47 -5.78 34.90
CA VAL A 116 -2.75 -4.50 34.71
C VAL A 116 -3.72 -3.32 34.83
N VAL A 117 -4.94 -3.47 34.32
CA VAL A 117 -5.96 -2.41 34.36
C VAL A 117 -7.16 -2.76 35.25
N SER A 118 -7.68 -1.75 35.95
CA SER A 118 -8.84 -1.83 36.83
C SER A 118 -10.17 -1.86 36.06
N HIS A 119 -10.16 -1.45 34.78
CA HIS A 119 -11.32 -1.44 33.90
C HIS A 119 -11.29 -2.57 32.85
N ARG A 120 -12.34 -2.64 32.03
CA ARG A 120 -12.50 -3.65 30.95
C ARG A 120 -12.88 -3.00 29.63
N ASN A 121 -12.15 -1.98 29.21
CA ASN A 121 -12.40 -1.23 27.97
C ASN A 121 -11.16 -1.28 27.08
N LEU A 122 -11.35 -1.47 25.78
CA LEU A 122 -10.31 -1.46 24.75
C LEU A 122 -10.69 -0.45 23.67
N ILE A 123 -9.78 0.45 23.33
CA ILE A 123 -9.95 1.40 22.24
C ILE A 123 -9.27 0.82 21.00
N LEU A 124 -10.09 0.46 20.00
CA LEU A 124 -9.64 -0.10 18.74
C LEU A 124 -9.69 0.95 17.63
N PRO A 125 -8.79 0.90 16.63
CA PRO A 125 -8.88 1.76 15.46
C PRO A 125 -10.19 1.51 14.69
N GLN A 126 -10.82 2.55 14.13
CA GLN A 126 -12.09 2.40 13.41
C GLN A 126 -12.02 1.35 12.28
N LEU A 127 -10.89 1.28 11.58
CA LEU A 127 -10.68 0.41 10.42
C LEU A 127 -10.34 -1.05 10.78
N SER A 128 -10.28 -1.40 12.07
CA SER A 128 -10.18 -2.81 12.49
C SER A 128 -11.51 -3.54 12.52
N GLY A 129 -12.63 -2.81 12.40
CA GLY A 129 -13.98 -3.36 12.50
C GLY A 129 -14.25 -4.62 11.67
N PRO A 130 -13.80 -4.72 10.40
CA PRO A 130 -14.01 -5.91 9.58
C PRO A 130 -13.41 -7.21 10.16
N GLY A 131 -12.38 -7.12 11.01
CA GLY A 131 -11.73 -8.28 11.61
C GLY A 131 -12.20 -8.62 13.04
N ILE A 132 -12.95 -7.72 13.69
CA ILE A 132 -13.26 -7.81 15.12
C ILE A 132 -14.77 -7.91 15.37
N ALA A 133 -15.18 -9.05 15.93
CA ALA A 133 -16.52 -9.25 16.47
C ALA A 133 -16.57 -8.80 17.93
N ALA A 134 -16.95 -7.54 18.17
CA ALA A 134 -16.93 -6.91 19.50
C ALA A 134 -17.73 -7.69 20.57
N HIS A 135 -18.84 -8.33 20.18
CA HIS A 135 -19.65 -9.15 21.09
C HIS A 135 -18.92 -10.42 21.53
N GLU A 136 -18.21 -11.09 20.63
CA GLU A 136 -17.38 -12.25 20.97
C GLU A 136 -16.18 -11.87 21.83
N VAL A 137 -15.52 -10.72 21.56
CA VAL A 137 -14.47 -10.21 22.45
C VAL A 137 -14.98 -10.03 23.87
N LYS A 138 -16.17 -9.41 24.04
CA LYS A 138 -16.78 -9.21 25.36
C LYS A 138 -17.14 -10.52 26.04
N LYS A 139 -17.67 -11.48 25.29
CA LYS A 139 -18.05 -12.81 25.80
C LYS A 139 -16.85 -13.62 26.27
N LEU A 140 -15.76 -13.62 25.49
CA LEU A 140 -14.58 -14.45 25.75
C LEU A 140 -13.61 -13.82 26.75
N SER A 141 -13.37 -12.51 26.67
CA SER A 141 -12.35 -11.83 27.50
C SER A 141 -12.93 -10.96 28.62
N GLY A 142 -14.23 -10.67 28.59
CA GLY A 142 -14.85 -9.68 29.47
C GLY A 142 -14.56 -8.22 29.10
N PHE A 143 -13.69 -7.94 28.11
CA PHE A 143 -13.39 -6.58 27.66
C PHE A 143 -14.42 -6.06 26.64
N LYS A 144 -14.84 -4.81 26.82
CA LYS A 144 -15.69 -4.07 25.89
C LYS A 144 -14.82 -3.38 24.84
N VAL A 145 -15.13 -3.61 23.57
CA VAL A 145 -14.53 -2.90 22.44
C VAL A 145 -15.21 -1.55 22.25
N ILE A 146 -14.40 -0.51 22.14
CA ILE A 146 -14.80 0.85 21.79
C ILE A 146 -14.02 1.23 20.52
N TYR A 147 -14.74 1.55 19.45
CA TYR A 147 -14.11 1.99 18.21
C TYR A 147 -13.76 3.47 18.31
N GLY A 148 -12.46 3.75 18.35
CA GLY A 148 -11.88 5.07 18.26
C GLY A 148 -11.84 5.61 16.83
N PRO A 149 -11.13 6.73 16.59
CA PRO A 149 -11.06 7.39 15.29
C PRO A 149 -10.32 6.58 14.22
N VAL A 150 -10.47 6.99 12.95
CA VAL A 150 -9.69 6.50 11.81
C VAL A 150 -8.23 6.94 11.91
N ARG A 151 -7.98 8.18 12.36
CA ARG A 151 -6.63 8.74 12.49
C ARG A 151 -6.21 8.77 13.95
N ALA A 152 -5.00 8.30 14.23
CA ALA A 152 -4.45 8.32 15.58
C ALA A 152 -4.32 9.74 16.16
N THR A 153 -4.14 10.76 15.30
CA THR A 153 -4.06 12.18 15.71
C THR A 153 -5.34 12.71 16.34
N ASP A 154 -6.47 12.06 16.08
CA ASP A 154 -7.76 12.46 16.62
C ASP A 154 -8.04 11.79 17.99
N LEU A 155 -7.14 10.90 18.46
CA LEU A 155 -7.29 10.17 19.73
C LEU A 155 -7.32 11.08 20.97
N PRO A 156 -6.46 12.12 21.11
CA PRO A 156 -6.53 13.00 22.28
C PRO A 156 -7.90 13.65 22.44
N ALA A 157 -8.41 14.27 21.38
CA ALA A 157 -9.75 14.88 21.36
C ALA A 157 -10.87 13.85 21.59
N PHE A 158 -10.73 12.62 21.06
CA PHE A 158 -11.67 11.53 21.30
C PHE A 158 -11.72 11.10 22.78
N VAL A 159 -10.57 11.06 23.45
CA VAL A 159 -10.48 10.73 24.89
C VAL A 159 -11.06 11.86 25.73
N GLU A 160 -10.73 13.12 25.43
CA GLU A 160 -11.30 14.30 26.08
C GLU A 160 -12.83 14.39 25.93
N ALA A 161 -13.36 13.97 24.78
CA ALA A 161 -14.80 13.89 24.52
C ALA A 161 -15.51 12.69 25.17
N GLY A 162 -14.86 11.99 26.11
CA GLY A 162 -15.45 10.86 26.83
C GLY A 162 -15.65 9.63 25.96
N LEU A 163 -14.72 9.36 25.03
CA LEU A 163 -14.74 8.21 24.13
C LEU A 163 -15.88 8.23 23.09
N ASN A 164 -16.30 9.43 22.69
CA ASN A 164 -17.31 9.65 21.66
C ASN A 164 -16.67 10.20 20.38
N ALA A 165 -16.61 9.38 19.32
CA ALA A 165 -16.06 9.80 18.04
C ALA A 165 -17.08 10.63 17.25
N THR A 166 -16.66 11.82 16.81
CA THR A 166 -17.46 12.67 15.91
C THR A 166 -17.63 11.99 14.54
N PRO A 167 -18.63 12.41 13.72
CA PRO A 167 -18.78 11.88 12.37
C PRO A 167 -17.50 12.00 11.53
N GLU A 168 -16.76 13.10 11.65
CA GLU A 168 -15.53 13.39 10.89
C GLU A 168 -14.41 12.41 11.25
N MET A 169 -14.29 12.05 12.54
CA MET A 169 -13.32 11.07 13.04
C MET A 169 -13.52 9.66 12.45
N ARG A 170 -14.72 9.37 11.93
CA ARG A 170 -15.06 8.06 11.34
C ARG A 170 -14.81 7.99 9.84
N LEU A 171 -14.46 9.11 9.20
CA LEU A 171 -14.31 9.19 7.75
C LEU A 171 -12.84 9.16 7.32
N LYS A 172 -12.58 8.43 6.23
CA LYS A 172 -11.29 8.49 5.51
C LYS A 172 -11.46 9.33 4.24
N THR A 173 -10.67 10.39 4.13
CA THR A 173 -10.82 11.41 3.07
C THR A 173 -10.18 11.01 1.74
N PHE A 174 -9.10 10.23 1.76
CA PHE A 174 -8.22 10.00 0.61
C PHE A 174 -7.93 11.30 -0.16
N THR A 175 -7.34 12.28 0.50
CA THR A 175 -6.85 13.48 -0.21
C THR A 175 -5.70 13.10 -1.15
N THR A 176 -5.34 13.98 -2.09
CA THR A 176 -4.21 13.74 -3.02
C THR A 176 -2.94 13.34 -2.27
N TRP A 177 -2.63 14.01 -1.16
CA TRP A 177 -1.48 13.67 -0.33
C TRP A 177 -1.54 12.27 0.28
N GLU A 178 -2.72 11.82 0.71
CA GLU A 178 -2.89 10.47 1.26
C GLU A 178 -2.67 9.38 0.20
N ARG A 179 -2.91 9.68 -1.09
CA ARG A 179 -2.64 8.77 -2.20
C ARG A 179 -1.16 8.78 -2.62
N VAL A 180 -0.55 9.96 -2.67
CA VAL A 180 0.87 10.15 -3.00
C VAL A 180 1.79 9.33 -2.10
N VAL A 181 1.40 9.16 -0.85
CA VAL A 181 2.12 8.39 0.15
C VAL A 181 2.39 6.93 -0.25
N LEU A 182 1.61 6.35 -1.17
CA LEU A 182 1.80 5.00 -1.70
C LEU A 182 2.73 4.96 -2.94
N ILE A 183 2.86 6.05 -3.69
CA ILE A 183 3.64 6.11 -4.95
C ILE A 183 5.08 5.56 -4.81
N PRO A 184 5.86 5.88 -3.75
CA PRO A 184 7.26 5.43 -3.70
C PRO A 184 7.44 3.92 -3.67
N VAL A 185 6.55 3.17 -3.01
CA VAL A 185 6.68 1.70 -2.95
C VAL A 185 6.30 1.08 -4.29
N GLU A 186 5.22 1.58 -4.90
CA GLU A 186 4.76 1.12 -6.22
C GLU A 186 5.80 1.43 -7.30
N LEU A 187 6.43 2.60 -7.23
CA LEU A 187 7.51 2.98 -8.14
C LEU A 187 8.72 2.03 -7.98
N VAL A 188 9.16 1.75 -6.75
CA VAL A 188 10.29 0.83 -6.53
C VAL A 188 9.97 -0.58 -7.00
N GLU A 189 8.74 -1.06 -6.79
CA GLU A 189 8.31 -2.38 -7.27
C GLU A 189 8.27 -2.44 -8.81
N ALA A 190 7.74 -1.41 -9.46
CA ALA A 190 7.75 -1.30 -10.92
C ALA A 190 9.18 -1.19 -11.49
N LEU A 191 10.06 -0.41 -10.84
CA LEU A 191 11.48 -0.28 -11.24
C LEU A 191 12.23 -1.61 -11.16
N LYS A 192 11.99 -2.43 -10.12
CA LYS A 192 12.59 -3.77 -10.01
C LYS A 192 12.19 -4.68 -11.19
N ALA A 193 10.94 -4.59 -11.64
CA ALA A 193 10.48 -5.36 -12.79
C ALA A 193 11.19 -4.91 -14.08
N ILE A 194 11.28 -3.59 -14.34
CA ILE A 194 11.92 -3.11 -15.58
C ILE A 194 13.43 -3.28 -15.62
N VAL A 195 14.12 -3.35 -14.47
CA VAL A 195 15.55 -3.72 -14.42
C VAL A 195 15.79 -5.12 -15.00
N ILE A 196 14.78 -6.00 -14.99
CA ILE A 196 14.84 -7.32 -15.63
C ILE A 196 14.33 -7.25 -17.08
N ILE A 197 13.21 -6.55 -17.32
CA ILE A 197 12.57 -6.50 -18.65
C ILE A 197 13.45 -5.75 -19.66
N ILE A 198 14.06 -4.63 -19.29
CA ILE A 198 14.86 -3.80 -20.22
C ILE A 198 16.03 -4.61 -20.81
N PRO A 199 16.91 -5.25 -20.01
CA PRO A 199 18.00 -6.07 -20.58
C PRO A 199 17.51 -7.16 -21.51
N VAL A 200 16.39 -7.83 -21.18
CA VAL A 200 15.80 -8.85 -22.05
C VAL A 200 15.37 -8.24 -23.39
N MET A 201 14.66 -7.10 -23.36
CA MET A 201 14.24 -6.40 -24.58
C MET A 201 15.45 -5.92 -25.39
N LEU A 202 16.50 -5.39 -24.75
CA LEU A 202 17.73 -4.99 -25.46
C LEU A 202 18.39 -6.20 -26.13
N ILE A 203 18.55 -7.32 -25.44
CA ILE A 203 19.14 -8.55 -25.99
C ILE A 203 18.32 -9.06 -27.18
N VAL A 204 16.99 -9.12 -27.03
CA VAL A 204 16.06 -9.54 -28.10
C VAL A 204 16.21 -8.63 -29.31
N SER A 205 16.23 -7.30 -29.11
CA SER A 205 16.44 -6.35 -30.22
C SER A 205 17.78 -6.55 -30.92
N GLY A 206 18.85 -6.84 -30.17
CA GLY A 206 20.19 -7.07 -30.70
C GLY A 206 20.25 -8.25 -31.67
N PHE A 207 19.57 -9.36 -31.35
CA PHE A 207 19.59 -10.58 -32.15
C PHE A 207 18.59 -10.60 -33.32
N LEU A 208 17.46 -9.90 -33.20
CA LEU A 208 16.36 -9.98 -34.17
C LEU A 208 16.32 -8.85 -35.19
N GLY A 209 17.08 -7.77 -34.99
CA GLY A 209 17.15 -6.68 -35.97
C GLY A 209 18.02 -7.01 -37.20
N PRO A 210 17.92 -6.20 -38.27
CA PRO A 210 18.58 -6.44 -39.56
C PRO A 210 20.10 -6.22 -39.56
N GLY A 211 20.60 -5.39 -38.65
CA GLY A 211 21.99 -4.96 -38.59
C GLY A 211 22.86 -5.78 -37.64
N GLY A 212 24.01 -5.20 -37.28
CA GLY A 212 24.87 -5.78 -36.24
C GLY A 212 24.23 -5.68 -34.84
N PHE A 213 24.62 -6.58 -33.93
CA PHE A 213 24.03 -6.64 -32.57
C PHE A 213 23.95 -5.29 -31.85
N TRP A 214 25.05 -4.52 -31.86
CA TRP A 214 25.12 -3.21 -31.21
C TRP A 214 24.32 -2.13 -31.92
N GLU A 215 24.27 -2.17 -33.25
CA GLU A 215 23.50 -1.23 -34.06
C GLU A 215 22.00 -1.44 -33.84
N ASN A 216 21.55 -2.70 -33.80
CA ASN A 216 20.17 -3.05 -33.53
C ASN A 216 19.71 -2.60 -32.14
N ILE A 217 20.56 -2.76 -31.12
CA ILE A 217 20.27 -2.28 -29.76
C ILE A 217 20.08 -0.77 -29.74
N LEU A 218 20.94 -0.01 -30.41
CA LEU A 218 20.89 1.45 -30.43
C LEU A 218 19.68 1.97 -31.21
N SER A 219 19.34 1.33 -32.32
CA SER A 219 18.28 1.79 -33.23
C SER A 219 16.88 1.34 -32.80
N TYR A 220 16.72 0.09 -32.33
CA TYR A 220 15.40 -0.50 -32.03
C TYR A 220 15.22 -0.86 -30.56
N GLY A 221 16.29 -1.20 -29.85
CA GLY A 221 16.25 -1.58 -28.44
C GLY A 221 16.07 -0.39 -27.50
N LEU A 222 16.79 0.71 -27.76
CA LEU A 222 16.90 1.83 -26.82
C LEU A 222 15.56 2.53 -26.53
N PHE A 223 14.62 2.49 -27.49
CA PHE A 223 13.28 3.06 -27.33
C PHE A 223 12.43 2.35 -26.27
N SER A 224 12.74 1.09 -25.95
CA SER A 224 12.05 0.35 -24.87
C SER A 224 12.16 1.04 -23.51
N ILE A 225 13.28 1.72 -23.25
CA ILE A 225 13.56 2.39 -21.97
C ILE A 225 12.59 3.56 -21.74
N PRO A 226 12.54 4.61 -22.58
CA PRO A 226 11.61 5.71 -22.39
C PRO A 226 10.14 5.27 -22.45
N ALA A 227 9.79 4.27 -23.28
CA ALA A 227 8.41 3.76 -23.35
C ALA A 227 7.95 3.10 -22.05
N LEU A 228 8.78 2.21 -21.47
CA LEU A 228 8.48 1.56 -20.19
C LEU A 228 8.50 2.55 -19.02
N LEU A 229 9.44 3.51 -19.00
CA LEU A 229 9.45 4.58 -18.00
C LEU A 229 8.21 5.45 -18.10
N ALA A 230 7.76 5.79 -19.32
CA ALA A 230 6.51 6.53 -19.53
C ALA A 230 5.30 5.75 -19.00
N ALA A 231 5.23 4.44 -19.23
CA ALA A 231 4.17 3.58 -18.67
C ALA A 231 4.17 3.57 -17.13
N ILE A 232 5.36 3.49 -16.50
CA ILE A 232 5.48 3.56 -15.04
C ILE A 232 5.04 4.94 -14.52
N MET A 233 5.51 6.03 -15.13
CA MET A 233 5.12 7.37 -14.72
C MET A 233 3.61 7.59 -14.88
N ALA A 234 3.03 7.09 -15.97
CA ALA A 234 1.60 7.14 -16.22
C ALA A 234 0.80 6.34 -15.17
N GLY A 235 1.10 5.06 -14.96
CA GLY A 235 0.33 4.19 -14.07
C GLY A 235 0.63 4.38 -12.57
N ALA A 236 1.91 4.46 -12.19
CA ALA A 236 2.32 4.48 -10.78
C ALA A 236 2.36 5.90 -10.17
N VAL A 237 2.43 6.96 -10.99
CA VAL A 237 2.53 8.35 -10.50
C VAL A 237 1.33 9.19 -10.93
N LEU A 238 1.04 9.25 -12.23
CA LEU A 238 0.02 10.17 -12.75
C LEU A 238 -1.41 9.67 -12.44
N THR A 239 -1.68 8.37 -12.56
CA THR A 239 -2.99 7.80 -12.21
C THR A 239 -3.39 8.12 -10.76
N PRO A 240 -2.61 7.79 -9.71
CA PRO A 240 -3.02 8.08 -8.33
C PRO A 240 -3.20 9.57 -8.02
N LEU A 241 -2.43 10.45 -8.68
CA LEU A 241 -2.61 11.89 -8.59
C LEU A 241 -3.94 12.34 -9.18
N LEU A 242 -4.32 11.76 -10.32
CA LEU A 242 -5.53 12.14 -11.06
C LEU A 242 -6.78 11.32 -10.71
N LEU A 243 -6.67 10.33 -9.82
CA LEU A 243 -7.75 9.40 -9.44
C LEU A 243 -9.12 10.06 -9.19
N PRO A 244 -9.23 11.23 -8.51
CA PRO A 244 -10.52 11.90 -8.28
C PRO A 244 -11.22 12.36 -9.56
N TRP A 245 -10.45 12.76 -10.58
CA TRP A 245 -10.97 13.33 -11.81
C TRP A 245 -11.13 12.30 -12.93
N LEU A 246 -10.51 11.13 -12.78
CA LEU A 246 -10.61 10.06 -13.77
C LEU A 246 -11.99 9.39 -13.76
N PRO A 247 -12.61 9.16 -14.93
CA PRO A 247 -13.94 8.61 -15.02
C PRO A 247 -14.00 7.14 -14.58
N GLY A 248 -15.18 6.70 -14.14
CA GLY A 248 -15.44 5.32 -13.76
C GLY A 248 -14.95 4.92 -12.36
N ARG A 249 -15.27 3.68 -11.97
CA ARG A 249 -14.84 3.10 -10.68
C ARG A 249 -13.70 2.10 -10.81
N ALA A 250 -13.61 1.39 -11.94
CA ALA A 250 -12.57 0.41 -12.21
C ALA A 250 -11.21 1.12 -12.36
N PHE A 251 -10.21 0.64 -11.63
CA PHE A 251 -8.85 1.18 -11.68
C PHE A 251 -8.13 0.84 -12.97
N SER A 252 -8.37 -0.34 -13.54
CA SER A 252 -7.87 -0.70 -14.88
C SER A 252 -8.35 0.28 -15.94
N PHE A 253 -9.62 0.70 -15.88
CA PHE A 253 -10.17 1.70 -16.80
C PHE A 253 -9.57 3.10 -16.57
N LYS A 254 -9.41 3.52 -15.31
CA LYS A 254 -8.75 4.80 -14.98
C LYS A 254 -7.29 4.81 -15.46
N GLY A 255 -6.57 3.69 -15.27
CA GLY A 255 -5.22 3.49 -15.75
C GLY A 255 -5.17 3.55 -17.28
N LEU A 256 -6.10 2.89 -17.97
CA LEU A 256 -6.22 2.91 -19.42
C LEU A 256 -6.43 4.33 -19.97
N VAL A 257 -7.24 5.17 -19.32
CA VAL A 257 -7.41 6.58 -19.74
C VAL A 257 -6.09 7.34 -19.71
N ILE A 258 -5.30 7.18 -18.65
CA ILE A 258 -3.97 7.79 -18.56
C ILE A 258 -2.98 7.12 -19.53
N GLY A 259 -3.10 5.82 -19.75
CA GLY A 259 -2.34 5.06 -20.74
C GLY A 259 -2.59 5.54 -22.16
N LEU A 260 -3.81 5.92 -22.51
CA LEU A 260 -4.14 6.49 -23.82
C LEU A 260 -3.44 7.84 -24.02
N LEU A 261 -3.39 8.67 -22.97
CA LEU A 261 -2.61 9.92 -23.01
C LEU A 261 -1.12 9.64 -23.19
N ALA A 262 -0.56 8.68 -22.45
CA ALA A 262 0.84 8.29 -22.58
C ALA A 262 1.16 7.71 -23.98
N ALA A 263 0.29 6.86 -24.51
CA ALA A 263 0.39 6.31 -25.85
C ALA A 263 0.30 7.40 -26.93
N ALA A 264 -0.60 8.38 -26.78
CA ALA A 264 -0.69 9.52 -27.71
C ALA A 264 0.59 10.37 -27.71
N VAL A 265 1.19 10.62 -26.53
CA VAL A 265 2.47 11.33 -26.41
C VAL A 265 3.60 10.53 -27.09
N LEU A 266 3.64 9.20 -26.89
CA LEU A 266 4.61 8.33 -27.56
C LEU A 266 4.43 8.33 -29.08
N MET A 267 3.20 8.24 -29.58
CA MET A 267 2.91 8.35 -31.02
C MET A 267 3.35 9.70 -31.59
N ALA A 268 3.07 10.80 -30.88
CA ALA A 268 3.49 12.13 -31.30
C ALA A 268 5.02 12.26 -31.36
N SER A 269 5.73 11.69 -30.38
CA SER A 269 7.20 11.68 -30.37
C SER A 269 7.81 10.91 -31.56
N ARG A 270 7.07 9.96 -32.13
CA ARG A 270 7.49 9.13 -33.27
C ARG A 270 6.91 9.59 -34.61
N TRP A 271 6.18 10.71 -34.65
CA TRP A 271 5.43 11.13 -35.83
C TRP A 271 6.29 11.20 -37.10
N GLY A 272 7.52 11.71 -37.01
CA GLY A 272 8.45 11.80 -38.14
C GLY A 272 9.00 10.45 -38.65
N THR A 273 8.84 9.37 -37.88
CA THR A 273 9.34 8.01 -38.20
C THR A 273 8.26 7.06 -38.70
N LEU A 274 6.98 7.47 -38.73
CA LEU A 274 5.82 6.64 -39.13
C LEU A 274 5.72 6.38 -40.65
N GLY A 275 6.76 6.71 -41.42
CA GLY A 275 6.79 6.54 -42.87
C GLY A 275 6.76 5.07 -43.31
N SER A 276 7.45 4.19 -42.58
CA SER A 276 7.59 2.77 -42.91
C SER A 276 6.53 1.89 -42.21
N TRP A 277 6.25 0.71 -42.76
CA TRP A 277 5.26 -0.21 -42.19
C TRP A 277 5.73 -0.78 -40.85
N GLU A 278 7.03 -1.05 -40.74
CA GLU A 278 7.70 -1.61 -39.57
C GLU A 278 7.63 -0.61 -38.41
N ALA A 279 7.88 0.67 -38.66
CA ALA A 279 7.78 1.71 -37.64
C ALA A 279 6.34 1.90 -37.12
N ARG A 280 5.32 1.68 -37.98
CA ARG A 280 3.91 1.70 -37.56
C ARG A 280 3.56 0.51 -36.69
N LEU A 281 4.02 -0.70 -37.05
CA LEU A 281 3.84 -1.90 -36.25
C LEU A 281 4.52 -1.76 -34.89
N GLU A 282 5.75 -1.25 -34.86
CA GLU A 282 6.50 -1.01 -33.63
C GLU A 282 5.81 0.03 -32.74
N THR A 283 5.31 1.12 -33.32
CA THR A 283 4.57 2.14 -32.56
C THR A 283 3.28 1.57 -31.98
N LEU A 284 2.52 0.79 -32.76
CA LEU A 284 1.31 0.13 -32.28
C LEU A 284 1.62 -0.86 -31.15
N ALA A 285 2.71 -1.62 -31.28
CA ALA A 285 3.19 -2.54 -30.25
C ALA A 285 3.44 -1.81 -28.93
N TRP A 286 4.19 -0.71 -28.96
CA TRP A 286 4.46 0.10 -27.78
C TRP A 286 3.22 0.75 -27.19
N CYS A 287 2.27 1.20 -28.01
CA CYS A 287 0.98 1.69 -27.52
C CYS A 287 0.24 0.62 -26.72
N LEU A 288 0.16 -0.63 -27.23
CA LEU A 288 -0.49 -1.73 -26.52
C LEU A 288 0.23 -2.09 -25.22
N LEU A 289 1.57 -2.17 -25.24
CA LEU A 289 2.38 -2.45 -24.05
C LEU A 289 2.20 -1.39 -22.96
N VAL A 290 2.21 -0.12 -23.34
CA VAL A 290 2.02 1.02 -22.42
C VAL A 290 0.60 1.01 -21.86
N LEU A 291 -0.42 0.79 -22.69
CA LEU A 291 -1.80 0.67 -22.24
C LEU A 291 -1.98 -0.47 -21.23
N ALA A 292 -1.47 -1.66 -21.53
CA ALA A 292 -1.53 -2.80 -20.65
C ALA A 292 -0.81 -2.55 -19.31
N ALA A 293 0.43 -2.02 -19.36
CA ALA A 293 1.22 -1.75 -18.17
C ALA A 293 0.59 -0.67 -17.27
N THR A 294 0.09 0.42 -17.86
CA THR A 294 -0.57 1.51 -17.11
C THR A 294 -1.87 1.07 -16.45
N ALA A 295 -2.72 0.30 -17.16
CA ALA A 295 -3.94 -0.28 -16.63
C ALA A 295 -3.64 -1.21 -15.43
N TYR A 296 -2.67 -2.11 -15.58
CA TYR A 296 -2.24 -3.01 -14.52
C TYR A 296 -1.69 -2.25 -13.29
N LEU A 297 -0.77 -1.30 -13.50
CA LEU A 297 -0.17 -0.52 -12.41
C LEU A 297 -1.21 0.31 -11.64
N ALA A 298 -2.24 0.81 -12.31
CA ALA A 298 -3.31 1.55 -11.67
C ALA A 298 -4.09 0.69 -10.65
N MET A 299 -4.21 -0.62 -10.88
CA MET A 299 -4.96 -1.53 -9.99
C MET A 299 -4.30 -1.69 -8.61
N ASN A 300 -3.01 -1.37 -8.46
CA ASN A 300 -2.33 -1.37 -7.17
C ASN A 300 -2.86 -0.28 -6.22
N PHE A 301 -3.53 0.75 -6.75
CA PHE A 301 -4.11 1.85 -5.97
C PHE A 301 -5.56 1.62 -5.54
N THR A 302 -6.10 0.41 -5.69
CA THR A 302 -7.47 0.06 -5.24
C THR A 302 -7.72 0.33 -3.75
N GLY A 303 -6.68 0.31 -2.92
CA GLY A 303 -6.74 0.71 -1.50
C GLY A 303 -6.70 2.23 -1.23
N ALA A 304 -6.68 3.07 -2.28
CA ALA A 304 -6.55 4.53 -2.18
C ALA A 304 -7.89 5.29 -2.38
N THR A 305 -9.02 4.59 -2.26
CA THR A 305 -10.37 5.16 -2.37
C THR A 305 -11.35 4.51 -1.38
N THR A 306 -12.50 5.16 -1.15
CA THR A 306 -13.52 4.72 -0.18
C THR A 306 -14.56 3.75 -0.75
N TYR A 307 -14.65 3.60 -2.07
CA TYR A 307 -15.73 2.86 -2.74
C TYR A 307 -15.32 1.46 -3.20
N THR A 308 -14.07 1.05 -2.99
CA THR A 308 -13.58 -0.27 -3.35
C THR A 308 -13.93 -1.31 -2.31
N SER A 309 -14.22 -2.52 -2.79
CA SER A 309 -14.45 -3.68 -1.96
C SER A 309 -13.70 -4.88 -2.51
N LEU A 310 -13.40 -5.87 -1.66
CA LEU A 310 -12.67 -7.07 -2.09
C LEU A 310 -13.39 -7.79 -3.24
N SER A 311 -14.71 -7.91 -3.17
CA SER A 311 -15.52 -8.54 -4.22
C SER A 311 -15.53 -7.72 -5.50
N GLY A 312 -15.59 -6.38 -5.40
CA GLY A 312 -15.49 -5.47 -6.54
C GLY A 312 -14.15 -5.59 -7.26
N VAL A 313 -13.04 -5.57 -6.52
CA VAL A 313 -11.68 -5.72 -7.08
C VAL A 313 -11.50 -7.09 -7.71
N LYS A 314 -11.97 -8.18 -7.08
CA LYS A 314 -11.95 -9.52 -7.69
C LYS A 314 -12.74 -9.60 -8.98
N LYS A 315 -13.90 -8.92 -9.04
CA LYS A 315 -14.71 -8.85 -10.28
C LYS A 315 -13.96 -8.09 -11.36
N GLU A 316 -13.30 -6.99 -11.02
CA GLU A 316 -12.46 -6.21 -11.93
C GLU A 316 -11.31 -7.02 -12.51
N MET A 317 -10.51 -7.66 -11.64
CA MET A 317 -9.38 -8.50 -12.05
C MET A 317 -9.77 -9.63 -13.00
N ARG A 318 -10.97 -10.21 -12.85
CA ARG A 318 -11.41 -11.35 -13.67
C ARG A 318 -11.53 -11.00 -15.16
N TRP A 319 -11.85 -9.75 -15.50
CA TRP A 319 -11.94 -9.32 -16.91
C TRP A 319 -10.77 -8.44 -17.32
N ALA A 320 -10.25 -7.59 -16.43
CA ALA A 320 -9.18 -6.66 -16.76
C ALA A 320 -7.84 -7.37 -16.97
N LEU A 321 -7.45 -8.26 -16.05
CA LEU A 321 -6.14 -8.91 -16.09
C LEU A 321 -5.95 -9.79 -17.35
N PRO A 322 -6.93 -10.60 -17.81
CA PRO A 322 -6.79 -11.32 -19.09
C PRO A 322 -6.64 -10.39 -20.29
N LEU A 323 -7.33 -9.24 -20.31
CA LEU A 323 -7.21 -8.26 -21.39
C LEU A 323 -5.85 -7.57 -21.38
N GLU A 324 -5.34 -7.20 -20.20
CA GLU A 324 -4.01 -6.62 -20.02
C GLU A 324 -2.92 -7.59 -20.46
N ILE A 325 -3.00 -8.87 -20.05
CA ILE A 325 -2.08 -9.92 -20.49
C ILE A 325 -2.18 -10.12 -22.01
N GLY A 326 -3.39 -10.18 -22.56
CA GLY A 326 -3.61 -10.34 -24.00
C GLY A 326 -3.04 -9.19 -24.81
N ALA A 327 -3.31 -7.94 -24.39
CA ALA A 327 -2.75 -6.74 -25.01
C ALA A 327 -1.22 -6.70 -24.89
N GLY A 328 -0.67 -7.10 -23.74
CA GLY A 328 0.77 -7.22 -23.54
C GLY A 328 1.40 -8.25 -24.48
N PHE A 329 0.80 -9.43 -24.62
CA PHE A 329 1.27 -10.48 -25.52
C PHE A 329 1.22 -10.05 -26.98
N VAL A 330 0.09 -9.48 -27.43
CA VAL A 330 -0.05 -8.94 -28.80
C VAL A 330 0.96 -7.82 -29.04
N GLY A 331 1.17 -6.93 -28.06
CA GLY A 331 2.18 -5.89 -28.13
C GLY A 331 3.59 -6.46 -28.31
N LEU A 332 3.98 -7.46 -27.51
CA LEU A 332 5.29 -8.13 -27.65
C LEU A 332 5.43 -8.83 -29.01
N ALA A 333 4.39 -9.52 -29.47
CA ALA A 333 4.40 -10.20 -30.76
C ALA A 333 4.58 -9.21 -31.92
N LEU A 334 3.83 -8.10 -31.91
CA LEU A 334 3.95 -7.05 -32.91
C LEU A 334 5.32 -6.38 -32.89
N TRP A 335 5.89 -6.15 -31.70
CA TRP A 335 7.24 -5.59 -31.58
C TRP A 335 8.30 -6.53 -32.15
N VAL A 336 8.24 -7.82 -31.83
CA VAL A 336 9.15 -8.83 -32.42
C VAL A 336 8.95 -8.95 -33.93
N SER A 337 7.71 -8.93 -34.43
CA SER A 337 7.45 -8.92 -35.87
C SER A 337 8.02 -7.68 -36.55
N ALA A 338 7.89 -6.50 -35.94
CA ALA A 338 8.46 -5.27 -36.46
C ALA A 338 10.00 -5.35 -36.54
N LEU A 339 10.66 -5.98 -35.56
CA LEU A 339 12.11 -6.19 -35.57
C LEU A 339 12.56 -7.11 -36.71
N ILE A 340 11.85 -8.22 -36.95
CA ILE A 340 12.18 -9.20 -38.00
C ILE A 340 11.95 -8.62 -39.40
N MET A 341 11.01 -7.68 -39.53
CA MET A 341 10.64 -7.07 -40.81
C MET A 341 11.47 -5.83 -41.17
N ALA A 342 12.13 -5.22 -40.17
CA ALA A 342 12.97 -4.02 -40.34
C ALA A 342 14.27 -4.35 -41.08
#